data_AF-A0A5E4ITB4-F1
#
_entry.id   AF-A0A5E4ITB4-F1
#
_cell.length_a   1.000
_cell.length_b   1.000
_cell.length_c   1.000
_cell.angle_alpha   90.00
_cell.angle_beta   90.00
_cell.angle_gamma   90.00
#
_symmetry.space_group_name_H-M   'P 1'
#
loop_
_entity.id
_entity.type
_entity.pdbx_description
1 polymer ?
#
loop_
_entity_poly.entity_id
_entity_poly.type
_entity_poly.pdbx_seq_one_letter_code
_entity_poly.pdbx_strand_id
1 'polypeptide(L)'
;MDELPSLGKIPPEFFRKVIYPHLGAKDKSVIVPPTNGVDFGAFECGNNAVVLSADPFFISPSLGWERAAWFAVHILASDVAVSGIPPRYFAVDLNLPPETTADVLKRIWRTVDSECKKLGVNVVTGHTARYAGCNYPMVGGGVMFGVGSRKKLVDRSAMRPGDEVIVTKGPAIETTGLMSVQFPEFLEASCGKQLVKKAQSVFYQMSVVKDAAVVAKTGAATAMHDATECGVWGGLSELCLKYGMDVEKEEVIVQDAVAKTCECFGIDPFIAISEGTLLATVRKGEGEATVKALKKADIPASVVGRVMKKRGLFVDGKRTLHPGTDPFWIAFEEYLKKQAGGNDALLTEVEDVAAALCATAGFLESIPEIGSNLVFAKPGAKSPKEVAAIEGRMRRGINRVLRGAAAYGASHHVAGVVIALSKQGVRSALDVAYSPQLLDAFVRSNMSVAEVSRSEEEPESVASAEGASMPWLALQAVKKHGGVSDVIYDKGAFGKEATIFVLGASPGEVLAKMRRAFRAAGY
;
A
#
# COMPACT_ATOMS: atom_id res chain seq x y z
N MET A 1 -0.10 16.40 22.01
CA MET A 1 0.59 15.81 20.85
C MET A 1 0.12 16.57 19.62
N ASP A 2 1.00 17.37 19.04
CA ASP A 2 0.75 18.12 17.79
C ASP A 2 1.62 17.60 16.64
N GLU A 3 2.25 16.43 16.82
CA GLU A 3 3.09 15.78 15.81
C GLU A 3 2.29 14.74 15.02
N LEU A 4 2.59 14.65 13.72
CA LEU A 4 2.06 13.60 12.85
C LEU A 4 2.74 12.26 13.19
N PRO A 5 2.03 11.12 13.03
CA PRO A 5 2.63 9.82 13.26
C PRO A 5 3.67 9.53 12.17
N SER A 6 4.58 8.59 12.44
CA SER A 6 5.54 8.13 11.42
C SER A 6 4.84 7.46 10.23
N LEU A 7 3.79 6.67 10.48
CA LEU A 7 2.93 5.99 9.50
C LEU A 7 1.49 5.82 10.08
N GLY A 8 0.50 5.58 9.21
CA GLY A 8 -0.88 5.27 9.59
C GLY A 8 -1.83 6.46 9.64
N LYS A 9 -3.06 6.25 10.17
CA LYS A 9 -4.11 7.27 10.28
C LYS A 9 -3.67 8.45 11.18
N ILE A 10 -4.14 9.64 10.85
CA ILE A 10 -3.91 10.85 11.68
C ILE A 10 -4.56 10.65 13.07
N PRO A 11 -3.87 10.99 14.17
CA PRO A 11 -4.42 10.84 15.51
C PRO A 11 -5.73 11.61 15.71
N PRO A 12 -6.72 11.05 16.43
CA PRO A 12 -8.03 11.69 16.64
C PRO A 12 -7.95 13.10 17.23
N GLU A 13 -6.99 13.37 18.11
CA GLU A 13 -6.79 14.71 18.69
C GLU A 13 -6.33 15.72 17.64
N PHE A 14 -5.41 15.35 16.76
CA PHE A 14 -4.92 16.22 15.70
C PHE A 14 -6.04 16.53 14.69
N PHE A 15 -6.79 15.51 14.27
CA PHE A 15 -7.95 15.69 13.39
C PHE A 15 -8.95 16.69 13.99
N ARG A 16 -9.28 16.57 15.27
CA ARG A 16 -10.23 17.46 15.97
C ARG A 16 -9.75 18.90 16.11
N LYS A 17 -8.43 19.11 16.27
CA LYS A 17 -7.84 20.44 16.47
C LYS A 17 -7.55 21.16 15.16
N VAL A 18 -7.14 20.44 14.11
CA VAL A 18 -6.58 21.03 12.89
C VAL A 18 -7.48 20.85 11.67
N ILE A 19 -8.13 19.69 11.51
CA ILE A 19 -8.93 19.41 10.31
C ILE A 19 -10.40 19.80 10.55
N TYR A 20 -11.00 19.26 11.61
CA TYR A 20 -12.43 19.42 11.90
C TYR A 20 -12.90 20.88 12.05
N PRO A 21 -12.11 21.83 12.59
CA PRO A 21 -12.54 23.23 12.66
C PRO A 21 -12.54 23.95 11.30
N HIS A 22 -11.92 23.36 10.27
CA HIS A 22 -11.61 24.02 9.00
C HIS A 22 -12.25 23.29 7.79
N LEU A 23 -13.52 22.89 7.92
CA LEU A 23 -14.25 22.16 6.88
C LEU A 23 -14.97 23.04 5.83
N GLY A 24 -14.79 24.36 5.89
CA GLY A 24 -15.45 25.31 4.99
C GLY A 24 -16.86 25.73 5.44
N ALA A 25 -17.75 25.95 4.48
CA ALA A 25 -19.10 26.46 4.74
C ALA A 25 -19.98 25.44 5.47
N LYS A 26 -20.82 25.92 6.41
CA LYS A 26 -21.81 25.09 7.09
C LYS A 26 -23.08 24.97 6.24
N ASP A 27 -23.59 23.76 6.10
CA ASP A 27 -24.85 23.48 5.41
C ASP A 27 -25.75 22.61 6.29
N LYS A 28 -27.05 22.94 6.35
CA LYS A 28 -28.04 22.22 7.18
C LYS A 28 -28.43 20.86 6.60
N SER A 29 -28.18 20.63 5.32
CA SER A 29 -28.42 19.35 4.65
C SER A 29 -27.43 18.27 5.09
N VAL A 30 -26.29 18.63 5.68
CA VAL A 30 -25.31 17.65 6.19
C VAL A 30 -25.91 16.90 7.38
N ILE A 31 -26.08 15.59 7.21
CA ILE A 31 -26.62 14.68 8.22
C ILE A 31 -25.50 14.15 9.10
N VAL A 32 -24.45 13.64 8.47
CA VAL A 32 -23.29 13.02 9.11
C VAL A 32 -22.04 13.77 8.64
N PRO A 33 -21.48 14.66 9.46
CA PRO A 33 -20.25 15.38 9.12
C PRO A 33 -19.02 14.49 9.34
N PRO A 34 -17.84 14.86 8.77
CA PRO A 34 -16.58 14.17 9.03
C PRO A 34 -16.33 14.02 10.53
N THR A 35 -16.34 12.80 11.05
CA THR A 35 -16.23 12.55 12.49
C THR A 35 -15.32 11.35 12.71
N ASN A 36 -14.49 11.40 13.75
CA ASN A 36 -13.65 10.26 14.11
C ASN A 36 -14.48 8.98 14.35
N GLY A 37 -14.02 7.86 13.79
CA GLY A 37 -14.69 6.55 13.84
C GLY A 37 -16.04 6.54 13.12
N VAL A 38 -16.15 7.26 11.99
CA VAL A 38 -17.28 7.18 11.06
C VAL A 38 -16.69 7.09 9.66
N ASP A 39 -17.08 6.06 8.92
CA ASP A 39 -16.45 5.71 7.64
C ASP A 39 -17.09 6.43 6.45
N PHE A 40 -18.20 7.14 6.69
CA PHE A 40 -18.92 7.85 5.64
C PHE A 40 -19.40 9.24 6.06
N GLY A 41 -19.48 10.13 5.09
CA GLY A 41 -20.27 11.36 5.16
C GLY A 41 -21.67 11.15 4.61
N ALA A 42 -22.65 11.91 5.10
CA ALA A 42 -23.99 11.89 4.52
C ALA A 42 -24.65 13.27 4.50
N PHE A 43 -25.40 13.55 3.44
CA PHE A 43 -26.19 14.78 3.30
C PHE A 43 -27.53 14.52 2.62
N GLU A 44 -28.49 15.42 2.81
CA GLU A 44 -29.81 15.37 2.19
C GLU A 44 -29.80 15.97 0.78
N CYS A 45 -30.38 15.24 -0.17
CA CYS A 45 -30.62 15.72 -1.53
C CYS A 45 -32.07 15.39 -1.92
N GLY A 46 -32.94 16.40 -1.88
CA GLY A 46 -34.38 16.23 -2.00
C GLY A 46 -34.92 15.32 -0.88
N ASN A 47 -35.61 14.24 -1.24
CA ASN A 47 -36.17 13.28 -0.28
C ASN A 47 -35.22 12.11 0.08
N ASN A 48 -33.97 12.16 -0.41
CA ASN A 48 -32.99 11.10 -0.23
C ASN A 48 -31.81 11.55 0.63
N ALA A 49 -31.19 10.60 1.31
CA ALA A 49 -29.84 10.73 1.83
C ALA A 49 -28.84 10.25 0.75
N VAL A 50 -27.82 11.05 0.54
CA VAL A 50 -26.62 10.68 -0.21
C VAL A 50 -25.54 10.36 0.80
N VAL A 51 -24.97 9.16 0.70
CA VAL A 51 -23.87 8.68 1.53
C VAL A 51 -22.64 8.58 0.65
N LEU A 52 -21.47 8.95 1.17
CA LEU A 52 -20.21 8.85 0.46
C LEU A 52 -19.05 8.51 1.40
N SER A 53 -18.12 7.71 0.89
CA SER A 53 -16.79 7.52 1.48
C SER A 53 -15.72 7.80 0.42
N ALA A 54 -14.56 8.26 0.88
CA ALA A 54 -13.39 8.52 0.06
C ALA A 54 -12.17 7.86 0.70
N ASP A 55 -11.45 7.08 -0.11
CA ASP A 55 -10.29 6.31 0.35
C ASP A 55 -9.24 6.15 -0.76
N PRO A 56 -7.98 5.84 -0.44
CA PRO A 56 -6.96 5.54 -1.43
C PRO A 56 -7.35 4.35 -2.31
N PHE A 57 -7.06 4.43 -3.61
CA PHE A 57 -7.19 3.29 -4.50
C PHE A 57 -5.93 2.42 -4.38
N PHE A 58 -5.95 1.49 -3.43
CA PHE A 58 -4.79 0.70 -3.03
C PHE A 58 -4.57 -0.51 -3.94
N ILE A 59 -3.50 -0.49 -4.75
CA ILE A 59 -3.11 -1.59 -5.63
C ILE A 59 -1.71 -2.07 -5.26
N SER A 60 -1.60 -3.17 -4.51
CA SER A 60 -0.30 -3.80 -4.27
C SER A 60 0.01 -4.88 -5.33
N PRO A 61 1.10 -4.74 -6.12
CA PRO A 61 1.52 -5.74 -7.10
C PRO A 61 1.72 -7.14 -6.49
N SER A 62 2.18 -7.20 -5.24
CA SER A 62 2.49 -8.46 -4.55
C SER A 62 1.26 -9.32 -4.28
N LEU A 63 0.06 -8.73 -4.23
CA LEU A 63 -1.19 -9.46 -4.07
C LEU A 63 -1.65 -10.13 -5.38
N GLY A 64 -1.08 -9.69 -6.51
CA GLY A 64 -1.57 -9.94 -7.85
C GLY A 64 -2.63 -8.92 -8.27
N TRP A 65 -2.61 -8.52 -9.54
CA TRP A 65 -3.39 -7.39 -10.06
C TRP A 65 -4.90 -7.54 -9.86
N GLU A 66 -5.46 -8.74 -10.07
CA GLU A 66 -6.89 -8.99 -9.90
C GLU A 66 -7.31 -8.96 -8.43
N ARG A 67 -6.51 -9.54 -7.52
CA ARG A 67 -6.81 -9.49 -6.08
C ARG A 67 -6.72 -8.08 -5.54
N ALA A 68 -5.68 -7.33 -5.94
CA ALA A 68 -5.51 -5.94 -5.55
C ALA A 68 -6.68 -5.07 -6.05
N ALA A 69 -7.10 -5.24 -7.30
CA ALA A 69 -8.24 -4.52 -7.85
C ALA A 69 -9.58 -4.88 -7.18
N TRP A 70 -9.78 -6.17 -6.86
CA TRP A 70 -10.94 -6.62 -6.09
C TRP A 70 -10.97 -5.92 -4.72
N PHE A 71 -9.85 -5.94 -4.01
CA PHE A 71 -9.72 -5.36 -2.67
C PHE A 71 -9.97 -3.85 -2.68
N ALA A 72 -9.39 -3.12 -3.65
CA ALA A 72 -9.58 -1.68 -3.79
C ALA A 72 -11.05 -1.27 -3.97
N VAL A 73 -11.84 -2.03 -4.74
CA VAL A 73 -13.27 -1.76 -4.91
C VAL A 73 -14.04 -2.04 -3.62
N HIS A 74 -13.70 -3.12 -2.93
CA HIS A 74 -14.47 -3.62 -1.80
C HIS A 74 -14.29 -2.79 -0.53
N ILE A 75 -13.08 -2.29 -0.23
CA ILE A 75 -12.87 -1.33 0.88
C ILE A 75 -13.79 -0.11 0.72
N LEU A 76 -13.72 0.56 -0.43
CA LEU A 76 -14.52 1.75 -0.72
C LEU A 76 -16.03 1.47 -0.65
N ALA A 77 -16.45 0.26 -1.04
CA ALA A 77 -17.85 -0.16 -0.98
C ALA A 77 -18.32 -0.47 0.45
N SER A 78 -17.44 -1.02 1.30
CA SER A 78 -17.70 -1.37 2.69
C SER A 78 -18.11 -0.16 3.51
N ASP A 79 -17.35 0.94 3.44
CA ASP A 79 -17.63 2.19 4.16
C ASP A 79 -19.02 2.77 3.86
N VAL A 80 -19.44 2.71 2.58
CA VAL A 80 -20.78 3.15 2.21
C VAL A 80 -21.82 2.16 2.72
N ALA A 81 -21.54 0.86 2.65
CA ALA A 81 -22.49 -0.17 3.05
C ALA A 81 -22.82 -0.14 4.55
N VAL A 82 -21.86 0.20 5.42
CA VAL A 82 -22.09 0.33 6.87
C VAL A 82 -23.05 1.47 7.23
N SER A 83 -23.39 2.36 6.30
CA SER A 83 -24.48 3.31 6.48
C SER A 83 -25.89 2.69 6.38
N GLY A 84 -26.00 1.43 5.95
CA GLY A 84 -27.26 0.77 5.61
C GLY A 84 -27.85 1.19 4.25
N ILE A 85 -27.26 2.19 3.59
CA ILE A 85 -27.55 2.55 2.20
C ILE A 85 -26.57 1.80 1.29
N PRO A 86 -27.05 1.05 0.27
CA PRO A 86 -26.16 0.30 -0.60
C PRO A 86 -25.32 1.24 -1.48
N PRO A 87 -24.05 0.90 -1.76
CA PRO A 87 -23.24 1.60 -2.75
C PRO A 87 -23.87 1.45 -4.14
N ARG A 88 -23.80 2.51 -4.95
CA ARG A 88 -24.45 2.60 -6.26
C ARG A 88 -23.62 3.30 -7.34
N TYR A 89 -22.76 4.23 -6.96
CA TYR A 89 -21.93 4.99 -7.89
C TYR A 89 -20.49 5.06 -7.39
N PHE A 90 -19.55 5.11 -8.33
CA PHE A 90 -18.12 5.17 -8.05
C PHE A 90 -17.46 6.25 -8.91
N ALA A 91 -16.71 7.14 -8.28
CA ALA A 91 -15.78 8.06 -8.94
C ALA A 91 -14.35 7.63 -8.60
N VAL A 92 -13.48 7.48 -9.59
CA VAL A 92 -12.13 6.95 -9.37
C VAL A 92 -11.06 7.82 -10.01
N ASP A 93 -10.04 8.16 -9.23
CA ASP A 93 -8.83 8.86 -9.66
C ASP A 93 -7.66 7.87 -9.70
N LEU A 94 -7.16 7.58 -10.90
CA LEU A 94 -6.03 6.69 -11.15
C LEU A 94 -4.77 7.51 -11.47
N ASN A 95 -3.94 7.66 -10.44
CA ASN A 95 -2.62 8.28 -10.52
C ASN A 95 -1.56 7.18 -10.68
N LEU A 96 -1.38 6.74 -11.93
CA LEU A 96 -0.62 5.55 -12.27
C LEU A 96 0.90 5.80 -12.24
N PRO A 97 1.69 4.87 -11.67
CA PRO A 97 3.14 4.91 -11.76
C PRO A 97 3.66 4.88 -13.21
N PRO A 98 4.83 5.48 -13.52
CA PRO A 98 5.42 5.44 -14.85
C PRO A 98 5.76 4.04 -15.36
N GLU A 99 5.81 3.02 -14.52
CA GLU A 99 6.05 1.62 -14.90
C GLU A 99 4.77 0.86 -15.25
N THR A 100 3.59 1.43 -15.02
CA THR A 100 2.32 0.75 -15.33
C THR A 100 2.19 0.50 -16.83
N THR A 101 2.08 -0.77 -17.21
CA THR A 101 1.86 -1.20 -18.60
C THR A 101 0.38 -1.23 -18.95
N ALA A 102 0.06 -1.20 -20.25
CA ALA A 102 -1.32 -1.32 -20.73
C ALA A 102 -1.99 -2.63 -20.28
N ASP A 103 -1.25 -3.73 -20.18
CA ASP A 103 -1.80 -5.02 -19.78
C ASP A 103 -2.10 -5.09 -18.28
N VAL A 104 -1.28 -4.46 -17.45
CA VAL A 104 -1.57 -4.29 -16.02
C VAL A 104 -2.86 -3.50 -15.84
N LEU A 105 -2.98 -2.35 -16.51
CA LEU A 105 -4.19 -1.52 -16.43
C LEU A 105 -5.43 -2.26 -16.91
N LYS A 106 -5.35 -3.01 -18.02
CA LYS A 106 -6.48 -3.84 -18.52
C LYS A 106 -6.92 -4.88 -17.50
N ARG A 107 -5.99 -5.54 -16.80
CA ARG A 107 -6.31 -6.57 -15.79
C ARG A 107 -7.01 -5.94 -14.59
N ILE A 108 -6.44 -4.86 -14.06
CA ILE A 108 -7.05 -4.09 -12.96
C ILE A 108 -8.46 -3.65 -13.34
N TRP A 109 -8.61 -2.96 -14.48
CA TRP A 109 -9.88 -2.35 -14.86
C TRP A 109 -10.97 -3.37 -15.20
N ARG A 110 -10.63 -4.52 -15.79
CA ARG A 110 -11.60 -5.61 -16.01
C ARG A 110 -12.11 -6.18 -14.69
N THR A 111 -11.25 -6.30 -13.68
CA THR A 111 -11.69 -6.71 -12.35
C THR A 111 -12.58 -5.66 -11.70
N VAL A 112 -12.22 -4.37 -11.79
CA VAL A 112 -13.07 -3.27 -11.31
C VAL A 112 -14.46 -3.34 -11.95
N ASP A 113 -14.55 -3.45 -13.28
CA ASP A 113 -15.83 -3.59 -13.99
C ASP A 113 -16.64 -4.81 -13.51
N SER A 114 -16.00 -5.97 -13.35
CA SER A 114 -16.63 -7.19 -12.84
C SER A 114 -17.20 -6.99 -11.43
N GLU A 115 -16.44 -6.44 -10.50
CA GLU A 115 -16.89 -6.26 -9.12
C GLU A 115 -17.96 -5.17 -9.01
N CYS A 116 -17.82 -4.06 -9.74
CA CYS A 116 -18.87 -3.04 -9.83
C CYS A 116 -20.19 -3.65 -10.34
N LYS A 117 -20.16 -4.50 -11.37
CA LYS A 117 -21.35 -5.22 -11.86
C LYS A 117 -21.98 -6.12 -10.80
N LYS A 118 -21.17 -6.89 -10.06
CA LYS A 118 -21.67 -7.76 -8.98
C LYS A 118 -22.32 -6.97 -7.84
N LEU A 119 -21.78 -5.80 -7.53
CA LEU A 119 -22.27 -4.91 -6.47
C LEU A 119 -23.43 -4.01 -6.92
N GLY A 120 -23.72 -3.93 -8.23
CA GLY A 120 -24.69 -2.98 -8.78
C GLY A 120 -24.20 -1.52 -8.74
N VAL A 121 -22.89 -1.32 -8.72
CA VAL A 121 -22.20 -0.03 -8.70
C VAL A 121 -21.88 0.41 -10.12
N ASN A 122 -22.07 1.70 -10.41
CA ASN A 122 -21.77 2.30 -11.70
C ASN A 122 -20.56 3.23 -11.56
N VAL A 123 -19.51 3.02 -12.35
CA VAL A 123 -18.42 4.00 -12.46
C VAL A 123 -18.94 5.19 -13.28
N VAL A 124 -19.07 6.36 -12.66
CA VAL A 124 -19.75 7.53 -13.26
C VAL A 124 -18.81 8.62 -13.72
N THR A 125 -17.61 8.69 -13.14
CA THR A 125 -16.59 9.68 -13.49
C THR A 125 -15.23 9.23 -12.99
N GLY A 126 -14.17 9.93 -13.41
CA GLY A 126 -12.84 9.69 -12.90
C GLY A 126 -11.76 10.54 -13.54
N HIS A 127 -10.54 10.27 -13.12
CA HIS A 127 -9.31 10.79 -13.71
C HIS A 127 -8.35 9.62 -13.96
N THR A 128 -7.56 9.67 -15.02
CA THR A 128 -6.61 8.60 -15.32
C THR A 128 -5.41 9.18 -16.05
N ALA A 129 -4.26 9.15 -15.39
CA ALA A 129 -3.01 9.63 -15.96
C ALA A 129 -1.81 8.94 -15.31
N ARG A 130 -0.65 9.07 -15.96
CA ARG A 130 0.64 8.61 -15.43
C ARG A 130 1.46 9.81 -15.00
N TYR A 131 2.03 9.76 -13.80
CA TYR A 131 2.78 10.86 -13.21
C TYR A 131 4.11 10.40 -12.62
N ALA A 132 5.14 11.24 -12.75
CA ALA A 132 6.34 11.07 -11.95
C ALA A 132 6.00 11.29 -10.47
N GLY A 133 6.53 10.44 -9.59
CA GLY A 133 6.30 10.51 -8.14
C GLY A 133 5.11 9.69 -7.63
N CYS A 134 4.26 9.14 -8.51
CA CYS A 134 3.27 8.14 -8.15
C CYS A 134 3.93 6.75 -8.09
N ASN A 135 3.62 5.98 -7.04
CA ASN A 135 4.16 4.63 -6.84
C ASN A 135 3.09 3.71 -6.24
N TYR A 136 3.26 2.41 -6.44
CA TYR A 136 2.49 1.42 -5.69
C TYR A 136 2.82 1.50 -4.18
N PRO A 137 1.86 1.15 -3.29
CA PRO A 137 0.52 0.69 -3.61
C PRO A 137 -0.52 1.80 -3.81
N MET A 138 -0.17 3.07 -3.58
CA MET A 138 -1.10 4.20 -3.61
C MET A 138 -1.23 4.76 -5.04
N VAL A 139 -2.11 4.19 -5.86
CA VAL A 139 -2.28 4.58 -7.27
C VAL A 139 -3.42 5.57 -7.50
N GLY A 140 -3.68 6.43 -6.51
CA GLY A 140 -4.73 7.45 -6.52
C GLY A 140 -5.78 7.21 -5.45
N GLY A 141 -7.03 7.52 -5.75
CA GLY A 141 -8.14 7.54 -4.78
C GLY A 141 -9.48 7.20 -5.42
N GLY A 142 -10.45 6.84 -4.59
CA GLY A 142 -11.81 6.57 -5.01
C GLY A 142 -12.81 7.25 -4.11
N VAL A 143 -13.98 7.58 -4.66
CA VAL A 143 -15.14 8.03 -3.90
C VAL A 143 -16.34 7.17 -4.28
N MET A 144 -16.84 6.42 -3.31
CA MET A 144 -18.01 5.57 -3.47
C MET A 144 -19.24 6.29 -2.93
N PHE A 145 -20.39 6.14 -3.59
CA PHE A 145 -21.64 6.80 -3.22
C PHE A 145 -22.79 5.83 -3.11
N GLY A 146 -23.64 6.02 -2.09
CA GLY A 146 -24.95 5.40 -1.94
C GLY A 146 -26.05 6.45 -1.98
N VAL A 147 -27.21 6.10 -2.53
CA VAL A 147 -28.39 6.97 -2.53
C VAL A 147 -29.60 6.17 -2.08
N GLY A 148 -30.28 6.65 -1.04
CA GLY A 148 -31.49 6.00 -0.54
C GLY A 148 -32.29 6.87 0.39
N SER A 149 -33.41 6.34 0.89
CA SER A 149 -34.28 7.08 1.80
C SER A 149 -33.56 7.39 3.12
N ARG A 150 -33.75 8.60 3.65
CA ARG A 150 -33.24 9.02 4.97
C ARG A 150 -33.59 8.05 6.11
N LYS A 151 -34.73 7.35 6.00
CA LYS A 151 -35.20 6.36 6.98
C LYS A 151 -34.37 5.08 7.02
N LYS A 152 -33.65 4.77 5.95
CA LYS A 152 -32.77 3.59 5.85
C LYS A 152 -31.34 3.86 6.32
N LEU A 153 -30.98 5.14 6.50
CA LEU A 153 -29.67 5.51 7.00
C LEU A 153 -29.53 5.04 8.45
N VAL A 154 -28.60 4.11 8.68
CA VAL A 154 -28.17 3.66 9.99
C VAL A 154 -27.14 4.66 10.50
N ASP A 155 -27.51 5.35 11.58
CA ASP A 155 -26.65 6.30 12.27
C ASP A 155 -26.49 5.82 13.71
N ARG A 156 -25.24 5.70 14.16
CA ARG A 156 -24.87 5.28 15.53
C ARG A 156 -25.55 6.11 16.63
N SER A 157 -26.06 7.29 16.32
CA SER A 157 -26.90 8.07 17.24
C SER A 157 -28.19 7.34 17.67
N ALA A 158 -28.62 6.33 16.91
CA ALA A 158 -29.75 5.46 17.22
C ALA A 158 -29.47 4.41 18.30
N MET A 159 -28.21 4.11 18.59
CA MET A 159 -27.79 3.09 19.57
C MET A 159 -28.34 3.37 20.97
N ARG A 160 -28.84 2.35 21.67
CA ARG A 160 -29.40 2.45 23.03
C ARG A 160 -28.87 1.35 23.95
N PRO A 161 -28.76 1.59 25.28
CA PRO A 161 -28.48 0.52 26.24
C PRO A 161 -29.49 -0.63 26.11
N GLY A 162 -28.97 -1.86 26.05
CA GLY A 162 -29.75 -3.07 25.82
C GLY A 162 -29.77 -3.54 24.37
N ASP A 163 -29.33 -2.73 23.40
CA ASP A 163 -29.05 -3.20 22.04
C ASP A 163 -28.02 -4.33 22.07
N GLU A 164 -28.19 -5.32 21.19
CA GLU A 164 -27.33 -6.51 21.09
C GLU A 164 -26.21 -6.24 20.09
N VAL A 165 -24.98 -6.65 20.43
CA VAL A 165 -23.79 -6.46 19.61
C VAL A 165 -23.56 -7.71 18.77
N ILE A 166 -23.39 -7.54 17.46
CA ILE A 166 -23.14 -8.62 16.50
C ILE A 166 -21.76 -8.42 15.87
N VAL A 167 -21.02 -9.52 15.74
CA VAL A 167 -19.77 -9.58 14.96
C VAL A 167 -19.92 -10.62 13.87
N THR A 168 -19.56 -10.25 12.64
CA THR A 168 -19.55 -11.16 11.48
C THR A 168 -18.14 -11.63 11.17
N LYS A 169 -18.01 -12.85 10.64
CA LYS A 169 -16.80 -13.53 10.15
C LYS A 169 -15.66 -13.75 11.14
N GLY A 170 -15.57 -12.97 12.22
CA GLY A 170 -14.53 -13.04 13.22
C GLY A 170 -13.46 -11.97 13.07
N PRO A 171 -12.39 -12.02 13.87
CA PRO A 171 -11.29 -11.06 13.81
C PRO A 171 -10.29 -11.38 12.67
N ALA A 172 -9.36 -10.46 12.42
CA ALA A 172 -8.19 -10.61 11.54
C ALA A 172 -8.45 -11.22 10.15
N ILE A 173 -9.60 -10.92 9.54
CA ILE A 173 -9.96 -11.38 8.19
C ILE A 173 -8.96 -10.85 7.16
N GLU A 174 -8.73 -9.53 7.19
CA GLU A 174 -7.76 -8.87 6.32
C GLU A 174 -6.33 -9.32 6.60
N THR A 175 -5.90 -9.28 7.87
CA THR A 175 -4.58 -9.80 8.26
C THR A 175 -4.32 -11.20 7.69
N THR A 176 -5.28 -12.12 7.84
CA THR A 176 -5.15 -13.50 7.36
C THR A 176 -5.04 -13.56 5.83
N GLY A 177 -5.90 -12.82 5.13
CA GLY A 177 -5.90 -12.79 3.67
C GLY A 177 -4.62 -12.17 3.10
N LEU A 178 -4.15 -11.04 3.65
CA LEU A 178 -2.94 -10.35 3.19
C LEU A 178 -1.68 -11.18 3.50
N MET A 179 -1.50 -11.64 4.75
CA MET A 179 -0.31 -12.40 5.15
C MET A 179 -0.18 -13.71 4.37
N SER A 180 -1.29 -14.41 4.12
CA SER A 180 -1.28 -15.69 3.38
C SER A 180 -1.00 -15.54 1.88
N VAL A 181 -1.25 -14.36 1.31
CA VAL A 181 -0.93 -14.06 -0.09
C VAL A 181 0.49 -13.51 -0.21
N GLN A 182 0.92 -12.65 0.71
CA GLN A 182 2.24 -12.02 0.70
C GLN A 182 3.36 -12.99 1.10
N PHE A 183 3.13 -13.82 2.11
CA PHE A 183 4.11 -14.68 2.75
C PHE A 183 3.70 -16.16 2.74
N PRO A 184 3.31 -16.74 1.57
CA PRO A 184 2.77 -18.10 1.51
C PRO A 184 3.79 -19.15 1.97
N GLU A 185 5.08 -18.91 1.73
CA GLU A 185 6.17 -19.83 2.07
C GLU A 185 6.35 -19.98 3.60
N PHE A 186 6.26 -18.86 4.33
CA PHE A 186 6.34 -18.86 5.80
C PHE A 186 5.15 -19.61 6.41
N LEU A 187 3.94 -19.36 5.91
CA LEU A 187 2.74 -20.02 6.39
C LEU A 187 2.72 -21.51 5.99
N GLU A 188 3.22 -21.86 4.80
CA GLU A 188 3.33 -23.25 4.36
C GLU A 188 4.30 -24.04 5.25
N ALA A 189 5.45 -23.45 5.58
CA ALA A 189 6.47 -24.10 6.41
C ALA A 189 5.94 -24.43 7.82
N SER A 190 5.15 -23.54 8.41
CA SER A 190 4.60 -23.74 9.76
C SER A 190 3.31 -24.54 9.79
N CYS A 191 2.45 -24.43 8.77
CA CYS A 191 1.07 -24.91 8.84
C CYS A 191 0.62 -25.79 7.66
N GLY A 192 1.45 -25.95 6.63
CA GLY A 192 1.18 -26.79 5.46
C GLY A 192 0.27 -26.18 4.39
N LYS A 193 0.38 -26.73 3.17
CA LYS A 193 -0.30 -26.24 1.95
C LYS A 193 -1.82 -26.12 2.07
N GLN A 194 -2.45 -27.01 2.82
CA GLN A 194 -3.91 -26.99 2.97
C GLN A 194 -4.38 -25.77 3.77
N LEU A 195 -3.65 -25.37 4.81
CA LEU A 195 -3.98 -24.16 5.56
C LEU A 195 -3.77 -22.93 4.69
N VAL A 196 -2.66 -22.84 3.95
CA VAL A 196 -2.38 -21.71 3.04
C VAL A 196 -3.54 -21.48 2.08
N LYS A 197 -4.07 -22.53 1.45
CA LYS A 197 -5.23 -22.42 0.55
C LYS A 197 -6.48 -21.90 1.27
N LYS A 198 -6.74 -22.36 2.50
CA LYS A 198 -7.86 -21.87 3.32
C LYS A 198 -7.67 -20.40 3.69
N ALA A 199 -6.48 -20.00 4.17
CA ALA A 199 -6.16 -18.62 4.51
C ALA A 199 -6.26 -17.69 3.30
N GLN A 200 -5.78 -18.11 2.12
CA GLN A 200 -5.92 -17.35 0.88
C GLN A 200 -7.38 -17.23 0.42
N SER A 201 -8.25 -18.18 0.78
CA SER A 201 -9.70 -18.05 0.53
C SER A 201 -10.38 -17.02 1.45
N VAL A 202 -9.80 -16.76 2.64
CA VAL A 202 -10.25 -15.67 3.54
C VAL A 202 -10.04 -14.31 2.89
N PHE A 203 -9.12 -14.17 1.93
CA PHE A 203 -8.90 -12.91 1.20
C PHE A 203 -10.20 -12.33 0.62
N TYR A 204 -11.04 -13.18 0.01
CA TYR A 204 -12.29 -12.73 -0.60
C TYR A 204 -13.43 -12.50 0.42
N GLN A 205 -13.14 -12.63 1.72
CA GLN A 205 -14.06 -12.26 2.80
C GLN A 205 -13.85 -10.80 3.27
N MET A 206 -12.79 -10.11 2.78
CA MET A 206 -12.48 -8.70 3.06
C MET A 206 -13.45 -7.71 2.40
N SER A 207 -14.73 -7.82 2.76
CA SER A 207 -15.81 -6.95 2.32
C SER A 207 -16.99 -7.14 3.27
N VAL A 208 -17.55 -6.06 3.79
CA VAL A 208 -18.77 -6.10 4.62
C VAL A 208 -20.04 -5.78 3.84
N VAL A 209 -19.96 -5.54 2.53
CA VAL A 209 -21.10 -5.05 1.73
C VAL A 209 -22.32 -5.97 1.82
N LYS A 210 -22.09 -7.30 1.72
CA LYS A 210 -23.17 -8.29 1.82
C LYS A 210 -23.71 -8.39 3.25
N ASP A 211 -22.83 -8.37 4.22
CA ASP A 211 -23.10 -8.42 5.66
C ASP A 211 -24.01 -7.24 6.07
N ALA A 212 -23.59 -6.02 5.73
CA ALA A 212 -24.31 -4.79 6.03
C ALA A 212 -25.66 -4.75 5.30
N ALA A 213 -25.74 -5.22 4.06
CA ALA A 213 -27.01 -5.32 3.34
C ALA A 213 -28.01 -6.27 4.02
N VAL A 214 -27.54 -7.41 4.54
CA VAL A 214 -28.38 -8.36 5.29
C VAL A 214 -28.86 -7.75 6.60
N VAL A 215 -27.95 -7.14 7.37
CA VAL A 215 -28.27 -6.49 8.65
C VAL A 215 -29.22 -5.30 8.44
N ALA A 216 -28.99 -4.45 7.45
CA ALA A 216 -29.87 -3.33 7.13
C ALA A 216 -31.28 -3.79 6.73
N LYS A 217 -31.40 -4.92 6.02
CA LYS A 217 -32.69 -5.47 5.59
C LYS A 217 -33.57 -5.96 6.74
N THR A 218 -33.01 -6.29 7.91
CA THR A 218 -33.81 -6.62 9.10
C THR A 218 -34.53 -5.39 9.64
N GLY A 219 -34.03 -4.18 9.33
CA GLY A 219 -34.50 -2.92 9.90
C GLY A 219 -34.19 -2.78 11.38
N ALA A 220 -33.42 -3.70 11.98
CA ALA A 220 -33.09 -3.74 13.41
C ALA A 220 -31.82 -2.97 13.79
N ALA A 221 -30.96 -2.69 12.83
CA ALA A 221 -29.67 -2.03 13.02
C ALA A 221 -29.82 -0.64 13.68
N THR A 222 -28.99 -0.39 14.68
CA THR A 222 -28.85 0.91 15.37
C THR A 222 -27.46 1.51 15.21
N ALA A 223 -26.46 0.69 14.86
CA ALA A 223 -25.15 1.13 14.38
C ALA A 223 -24.55 0.00 13.54
N MET A 224 -23.68 0.35 12.59
CA MET A 224 -22.82 -0.57 11.85
C MET A 224 -21.46 0.11 11.67
N HIS A 225 -20.40 -0.70 11.68
CA HIS A 225 -19.00 -0.29 11.57
C HIS A 225 -18.22 -1.48 11.02
N ASP A 226 -17.22 -1.26 10.20
CA ASP A 226 -16.27 -2.29 9.77
C ASP A 226 -15.03 -2.28 10.66
N ALA A 227 -14.47 -3.46 10.93
CA ALA A 227 -13.32 -3.59 11.81
C ALA A 227 -12.01 -3.45 11.01
N THR A 228 -11.63 -2.23 10.64
CA THR A 228 -10.36 -1.96 9.93
C THR A 228 -9.18 -1.91 10.91
N GLU A 229 -8.35 -0.87 10.88
CA GLU A 229 -7.15 -0.76 11.73
C GLU A 229 -7.52 -0.88 13.22
N CYS A 230 -6.67 -1.56 13.99
CA CYS A 230 -6.91 -1.93 15.39
C CYS A 230 -8.03 -2.97 15.61
N GLY A 231 -8.55 -3.58 14.53
CA GLY A 231 -9.39 -4.78 14.57
C GLY A 231 -10.72 -4.64 15.33
N VAL A 232 -11.23 -5.77 15.81
CA VAL A 232 -12.55 -5.85 16.48
C VAL A 232 -12.60 -4.98 17.74
N TRP A 233 -11.54 -4.98 18.55
CA TRP A 233 -11.51 -4.14 19.77
C TRP A 233 -11.36 -2.65 19.46
N GLY A 234 -10.61 -2.29 18.41
CA GLY A 234 -10.54 -0.93 17.90
C GLY A 234 -11.92 -0.45 17.48
N GLY A 235 -12.56 -1.13 16.52
CA GLY A 235 -13.86 -0.75 15.99
C GLY A 235 -14.98 -0.72 17.03
N LEU A 236 -15.04 -1.69 17.95
CA LEU A 236 -16.03 -1.64 19.05
C LEU A 236 -15.77 -0.47 20.01
N SER A 237 -14.50 -0.13 20.25
CA SER A 237 -14.14 1.05 21.05
C SER A 237 -14.54 2.35 20.36
N GLU A 238 -14.44 2.43 19.04
CA GLU A 238 -14.86 3.59 18.24
C GLU A 238 -16.39 3.80 18.28
N LEU A 239 -17.17 2.72 18.37
CA LEU A 239 -18.61 2.79 18.60
C LEU A 239 -18.97 3.26 20.03
N CYS A 240 -18.09 3.05 21.02
CA CYS A 240 -18.33 3.36 22.44
C CYS A 240 -18.23 4.85 22.81
N LEU A 241 -18.81 5.75 22.00
CA LEU A 241 -18.77 7.19 22.26
C LEU A 241 -19.72 7.62 23.37
N LYS A 242 -21.03 7.45 23.17
CA LYS A 242 -22.08 7.89 24.12
C LYS A 242 -22.39 6.82 25.16
N TYR A 243 -22.44 5.58 24.71
CA TYR A 243 -22.69 4.38 25.51
C TYR A 243 -21.45 3.49 25.46
N GLY A 244 -21.37 2.51 26.33
CA GLY A 244 -20.33 1.47 26.25
C GLY A 244 -20.90 0.15 25.78
N MET A 245 -20.05 -0.88 25.76
CA MET A 245 -20.43 -2.24 25.38
C MET A 245 -19.81 -3.24 26.35
N ASP A 246 -20.54 -4.30 26.63
CA ASP A 246 -20.09 -5.48 27.38
C ASP A 246 -20.10 -6.64 26.41
N VAL A 247 -18.92 -7.20 26.13
CA VAL A 247 -18.75 -8.27 25.16
C VAL A 247 -18.02 -9.46 25.77
N GLU A 248 -18.41 -10.65 25.33
CA GLU A 248 -17.84 -11.92 25.74
C GLU A 248 -16.93 -12.39 24.60
N LYS A 249 -15.62 -12.52 24.89
CA LYS A 249 -14.62 -12.84 23.87
C LYS A 249 -14.88 -14.21 23.24
N GLU A 250 -15.35 -15.17 24.05
CA GLU A 250 -15.60 -16.55 23.63
C GLU A 250 -16.76 -16.67 22.62
N GLU A 251 -17.68 -15.70 22.60
CA GLU A 251 -18.78 -15.65 21.64
C GLU A 251 -18.33 -15.15 20.26
N VAL A 252 -17.16 -14.51 20.16
CA VAL A 252 -16.63 -14.08 18.86
C VAL A 252 -16.12 -15.31 18.11
N ILE A 253 -16.73 -15.59 16.95
CA ILE A 253 -16.30 -16.67 16.07
C ILE A 253 -14.87 -16.40 15.59
N VAL A 254 -13.96 -17.36 15.76
CA VAL A 254 -12.61 -17.30 15.18
C VAL A 254 -12.44 -18.47 14.21
N GLN A 255 -12.21 -18.18 12.94
CA GLN A 255 -11.99 -19.22 11.93
C GLN A 255 -10.64 -19.91 12.13
N ASP A 256 -10.56 -21.23 11.91
CA ASP A 256 -9.32 -22.02 12.06
C ASP A 256 -8.14 -21.44 11.25
N ALA A 257 -8.42 -20.98 10.03
CA ALA A 257 -7.42 -20.34 9.17
C ALA A 257 -6.90 -19.03 9.76
N VAL A 258 -7.77 -18.25 10.41
CA VAL A 258 -7.39 -16.99 11.07
C VAL A 258 -6.50 -17.28 12.28
N ALA A 259 -6.96 -18.16 13.18
CA ALA A 259 -6.24 -18.49 14.41
C ALA A 259 -4.80 -18.96 14.12
N LYS A 260 -4.65 -19.93 13.21
CA LYS A 260 -3.34 -20.49 12.85
C LYS A 260 -2.46 -19.52 12.08
N THR A 261 -3.04 -18.65 11.23
CA THR A 261 -2.26 -17.63 10.54
C THR A 261 -1.72 -16.61 11.53
N CYS A 262 -2.58 -16.10 12.42
CA CYS A 262 -2.18 -15.15 13.46
C CYS A 262 -1.12 -15.75 14.41
N GLU A 263 -1.27 -17.01 14.80
CA GLU A 263 -0.26 -17.74 15.58
C GLU A 263 1.08 -17.85 14.83
N CYS A 264 1.06 -18.22 13.54
CA CYS A 264 2.25 -18.34 12.70
C CYS A 264 3.06 -17.03 12.59
N PHE A 265 2.37 -15.88 12.61
CA PHE A 265 2.97 -14.56 12.47
C PHE A 265 3.10 -13.79 13.79
N GLY A 266 2.69 -14.37 14.93
CA GLY A 266 2.76 -13.73 16.24
C GLY A 266 1.85 -12.50 16.38
N ILE A 267 0.69 -12.50 15.71
CA ILE A 267 -0.25 -11.37 15.69
C ILE A 267 -1.44 -11.68 16.62
N ASP A 268 -1.85 -10.73 17.47
CA ASP A 268 -3.12 -10.86 18.19
C ASP A 268 -4.29 -10.54 17.24
N PRO A 269 -5.17 -11.51 16.92
CA PRO A 269 -6.20 -11.32 15.91
C PRO A 269 -7.19 -10.22 16.27
N PHE A 270 -7.49 -9.98 17.55
CA PHE A 270 -8.58 -9.09 17.93
C PHE A 270 -8.24 -7.60 17.84
N ILE A 271 -6.95 -7.28 17.76
CA ILE A 271 -6.45 -5.91 17.63
C ILE A 271 -5.76 -5.67 16.28
N ALA A 272 -5.75 -6.66 15.39
CA ALA A 272 -5.16 -6.57 14.06
C ALA A 272 -6.20 -6.22 13.00
N ILE A 273 -5.75 -5.58 11.93
CA ILE A 273 -6.59 -5.14 10.83
C ILE A 273 -7.49 -6.27 10.29
N SER A 274 -8.78 -5.97 10.12
CA SER A 274 -9.80 -6.98 9.86
C SER A 274 -10.90 -6.53 8.89
N GLU A 275 -10.55 -5.83 7.81
CA GLU A 275 -11.53 -5.52 6.77
C GLU A 275 -12.30 -6.79 6.34
N GLY A 276 -13.61 -6.64 6.18
CA GLY A 276 -14.56 -7.74 5.99
C GLY A 276 -15.30 -8.20 7.24
N THR A 277 -14.93 -7.71 8.40
CA THR A 277 -15.62 -7.96 9.68
C THR A 277 -16.57 -6.83 10.00
N LEU A 278 -17.88 -7.06 9.82
CA LEU A 278 -18.91 -6.13 10.25
C LEU A 278 -19.14 -6.24 11.77
N LEU A 279 -19.08 -5.10 12.44
CA LEU A 279 -19.55 -4.84 13.80
C LEU A 279 -20.90 -4.14 13.70
N ALA A 280 -21.93 -4.68 14.34
CA ALA A 280 -23.26 -4.06 14.32
C ALA A 280 -23.89 -4.04 15.70
N THR A 281 -24.72 -3.03 15.97
CA THR A 281 -25.68 -3.09 17.07
C THR A 281 -27.08 -3.18 16.51
N VAL A 282 -27.91 -4.02 17.12
CA VAL A 282 -29.33 -4.17 16.77
C VAL A 282 -30.20 -3.98 18.00
N ARG A 283 -31.45 -3.57 17.79
CA ARG A 283 -32.40 -3.40 18.90
C ARG A 283 -32.50 -4.66 19.75
N LYS A 284 -32.67 -4.47 21.06
CA LYS A 284 -32.85 -5.56 22.04
C LYS A 284 -33.87 -6.61 21.56
N GLY A 285 -33.45 -7.87 21.50
CA GLY A 285 -34.29 -9.02 21.13
C GLY A 285 -34.27 -9.35 19.63
N GLU A 286 -33.56 -8.56 18.82
CA GLU A 286 -33.42 -8.76 17.37
C GLU A 286 -32.09 -9.47 16.98
N GLY A 287 -31.20 -9.70 17.94
CA GLY A 287 -29.88 -10.30 17.74
C GLY A 287 -29.92 -11.66 17.05
N GLU A 288 -30.64 -12.61 17.66
CA GLU A 288 -30.76 -13.98 17.13
C GLU A 288 -31.42 -14.03 15.74
N ALA A 289 -32.45 -13.21 15.52
CA ALA A 289 -33.11 -13.11 14.23
C ALA A 289 -32.17 -12.57 13.15
N THR A 290 -31.33 -11.58 13.51
CA THR A 290 -30.32 -10.99 12.62
C THR A 290 -29.20 -11.98 12.31
N VAL A 291 -28.67 -12.69 13.32
CA VAL A 291 -27.67 -13.75 13.14
C VAL A 291 -28.20 -14.88 12.26
N LYS A 292 -29.48 -15.28 12.42
CA LYS A 292 -30.12 -16.27 11.55
C LYS A 292 -30.20 -15.79 10.10
N ALA A 293 -30.47 -14.51 9.86
CA ALA A 293 -30.48 -13.94 8.52
C ALA A 293 -29.08 -13.95 7.87
N LEU A 294 -28.04 -13.61 8.65
CA LEU A 294 -26.64 -13.68 8.23
C LEU A 294 -26.21 -15.11 7.89
N LYS A 295 -26.54 -16.08 8.77
CA LYS A 295 -26.26 -17.51 8.53
C LYS A 295 -26.95 -18.03 7.27
N LYS A 296 -28.20 -17.62 7.00
CA LYS A 296 -28.92 -17.96 5.75
C LYS A 296 -28.24 -17.38 4.51
N ALA A 297 -27.51 -16.28 4.66
CA ALA A 297 -26.72 -15.67 3.61
C ALA A 297 -25.28 -16.23 3.53
N ASP A 298 -24.97 -17.30 4.26
CA ASP A 298 -23.63 -17.91 4.35
C ASP A 298 -22.58 -16.96 4.95
N ILE A 299 -22.99 -16.19 5.96
CA ILE A 299 -22.11 -15.28 6.70
C ILE A 299 -22.06 -15.77 8.16
N PRO A 300 -20.90 -16.27 8.63
CA PRO A 300 -20.70 -16.58 10.04
C PRO A 300 -20.92 -15.33 10.89
N ALA A 301 -21.71 -15.43 11.94
CA ALA A 301 -21.96 -14.33 12.86
C ALA A 301 -22.46 -14.83 14.20
N SER A 302 -22.24 -14.04 15.25
CA SER A 302 -22.71 -14.28 16.61
C SER A 302 -23.15 -12.98 17.27
N VAL A 303 -24.07 -13.10 18.23
CA VAL A 303 -24.31 -12.05 19.22
C VAL A 303 -23.22 -12.18 20.26
N VAL A 304 -22.39 -11.14 20.43
CA VAL A 304 -21.19 -11.19 21.28
C VAL A 304 -21.35 -10.42 22.57
N GLY A 305 -22.48 -9.73 22.75
CA GLY A 305 -22.65 -8.84 23.89
C GLY A 305 -23.79 -7.85 23.74
N ARG A 306 -23.72 -6.78 24.54
CA ARG A 306 -24.78 -5.77 24.64
C ARG A 306 -24.24 -4.37 24.89
N VAL A 307 -24.99 -3.37 24.44
CA VAL A 307 -24.74 -1.96 24.73
C VAL A 307 -25.14 -1.64 26.18
N MET A 308 -24.31 -0.87 26.87
CA MET A 308 -24.47 -0.47 28.27
C MET A 308 -24.50 1.04 28.46
N LYS A 309 -25.09 1.49 29.58
CA LYS A 309 -25.03 2.92 29.98
C LYS A 309 -23.60 3.38 30.31
N LYS A 310 -22.81 2.54 30.96
CA LYS A 310 -21.42 2.85 31.35
C LYS A 310 -20.56 2.95 30.10
N ARG A 311 -19.85 4.07 29.92
CA ARG A 311 -19.00 4.32 28.74
C ARG A 311 -17.74 3.44 28.74
N GLY A 312 -17.31 3.07 27.53
CA GLY A 312 -16.12 2.26 27.27
C GLY A 312 -16.46 0.81 26.86
N LEU A 313 -15.46 0.15 26.30
CA LEU A 313 -15.53 -1.27 25.96
C LEU A 313 -15.14 -2.11 27.18
N PHE A 314 -15.94 -3.12 27.49
CA PHE A 314 -15.67 -4.13 28.50
C PHE A 314 -15.65 -5.50 27.82
N VAL A 315 -14.52 -6.19 27.90
CA VAL A 315 -14.34 -7.55 27.36
C VAL A 315 -14.18 -8.47 28.56
N ASP A 316 -15.05 -9.46 28.68
CA ASP A 316 -15.08 -10.41 29.81
C ASP A 316 -15.09 -9.67 31.18
N GLY A 317 -15.88 -8.60 31.26
CA GLY A 317 -16.00 -7.75 32.45
C GLY A 317 -14.83 -6.79 32.71
N LYS A 318 -13.75 -6.83 31.92
CA LYS A 318 -12.57 -5.96 32.07
C LYS A 318 -12.63 -4.79 31.10
N ARG A 319 -12.38 -3.58 31.62
CA ARG A 319 -12.30 -2.39 30.76
C ARG A 319 -11.13 -2.54 29.78
N THR A 320 -11.44 -2.50 28.50
CA THR A 320 -10.47 -2.59 27.40
C THR A 320 -10.30 -1.21 26.78
N LEU A 321 -9.04 -0.82 26.56
CA LEU A 321 -8.69 0.44 25.90
C LEU A 321 -8.52 0.21 24.40
N HIS A 322 -8.66 1.29 23.63
CA HIS A 322 -8.33 1.25 22.20
C HIS A 322 -6.85 0.85 22.03
N PRO A 323 -6.51 -0.11 21.14
CA PRO A 323 -5.14 -0.61 20.99
C PRO A 323 -4.12 0.47 20.61
N GLY A 324 -4.53 1.43 19.79
CA GLY A 324 -3.73 2.61 19.41
C GLY A 324 -2.72 2.34 18.30
N THR A 325 -2.13 1.14 18.28
CA THR A 325 -1.24 0.67 17.21
C THR A 325 -1.73 -0.68 16.71
N ASP A 326 -1.78 -0.83 15.39
CA ASP A 326 -2.12 -2.11 14.75
C ASP A 326 -0.87 -3.01 14.65
N PRO A 327 -0.86 -4.22 15.25
CA PRO A 327 0.28 -5.14 15.17
C PRO A 327 0.52 -5.70 13.77
N PHE A 328 -0.46 -5.64 12.87
CA PHE A 328 -0.31 -6.10 11.48
C PHE A 328 0.88 -5.42 10.81
N TRP A 329 0.99 -4.09 10.90
CA TRP A 329 2.03 -3.34 10.22
C TRP A 329 3.44 -3.71 10.70
N ILE A 330 3.59 -3.96 12.00
CA ILE A 330 4.86 -4.39 12.62
C ILE A 330 5.26 -5.76 12.07
N ALA A 331 4.34 -6.72 12.11
CA ALA A 331 4.59 -8.07 11.62
C ALA A 331 4.83 -8.08 10.10
N PHE A 332 4.04 -7.30 9.34
CA PHE A 332 4.20 -7.21 7.89
C PHE A 332 5.59 -6.68 7.52
N GLU A 333 6.08 -5.62 8.16
CA GLU A 333 7.42 -5.09 7.94
C GLU A 333 8.51 -6.09 8.34
N GLU A 334 8.36 -6.77 9.47
CA GLU A 334 9.30 -7.80 9.92
C GLU A 334 9.41 -8.94 8.90
N TYR A 335 8.27 -9.43 8.39
CA TYR A 335 8.25 -10.52 7.43
C TYR A 335 8.65 -10.09 6.02
N LEU A 336 8.40 -8.83 5.63
CA LEU A 336 9.02 -8.24 4.43
C LEU A 336 10.54 -8.28 4.55
N LYS A 337 11.11 -7.90 5.70
CA LYS A 337 12.56 -7.98 5.94
C LYS A 337 13.06 -9.42 5.96
N LYS A 338 12.29 -10.38 6.48
CA LYS A 338 12.65 -11.81 6.43
C LYS A 338 12.59 -12.36 5.00
N GLN A 339 11.63 -11.91 4.19
CA GLN A 339 11.48 -12.32 2.79
C GLN A 339 12.58 -11.71 1.91
N ALA A 340 12.89 -10.42 2.10
CA ALA A 340 14.01 -9.74 1.44
C ALA A 340 15.38 -10.21 1.98
N GLY A 341 15.43 -10.55 3.26
CA GLY A 341 16.61 -10.96 4.03
C GLY A 341 16.72 -12.46 4.24
N GLY A 342 16.14 -13.27 3.35
CA GLY A 342 16.49 -14.68 3.22
C GLY A 342 17.94 -14.81 2.73
N ASN A 343 18.93 -14.51 3.57
CA ASN A 343 20.38 -14.71 3.36
C ASN A 343 20.96 -14.23 2.02
N ASP A 344 20.32 -13.29 1.31
CA ASP A 344 20.85 -12.81 0.04
C ASP A 344 21.85 -11.67 0.25
N ALA A 345 23.12 -12.04 0.34
CA ALA A 345 24.23 -11.13 0.57
C ALA A 345 24.30 -9.97 -0.44
N LEU A 346 23.80 -10.15 -1.68
CA LEU A 346 23.81 -9.08 -2.69
C LEU A 346 22.77 -8.01 -2.36
N LEU A 347 21.57 -8.41 -1.92
CA LEU A 347 20.52 -7.46 -1.51
C LEU A 347 20.97 -6.67 -0.29
N THR A 348 21.56 -7.34 0.71
CA THR A 348 22.13 -6.68 1.89
C THR A 348 23.22 -5.68 1.51
N GLU A 349 24.14 -6.05 0.62
CA GLU A 349 25.21 -5.14 0.20
C GLU A 349 24.67 -3.91 -0.55
N VAL A 350 23.66 -4.08 -1.42
CA VAL A 350 23.00 -2.95 -2.10
C VAL A 350 22.29 -2.04 -1.09
N GLU A 351 21.59 -2.62 -0.12
CA GLU A 351 20.86 -1.88 0.91
C GLU A 351 21.81 -1.05 1.79
N ASP A 352 22.89 -1.66 2.28
CA ASP A 352 23.90 -1.01 3.12
C ASP A 352 24.60 0.12 2.38
N VAL A 353 24.97 -0.11 1.12
CA VAL A 353 25.65 0.89 0.30
C VAL A 353 24.71 2.01 -0.12
N ALA A 354 23.44 1.72 -0.43
CA ALA A 354 22.45 2.75 -0.71
C ALA A 354 22.21 3.64 0.51
N ALA A 355 22.13 3.08 1.72
CA ALA A 355 22.06 3.85 2.95
C ALA A 355 23.30 4.75 3.13
N ALA A 356 24.49 4.22 2.86
CA ALA A 356 25.74 4.98 2.93
C ALA A 356 25.85 6.09 1.86
N LEU A 357 25.32 5.88 0.64
CA LEU A 357 25.19 6.91 -0.39
C LEU A 357 24.25 8.02 0.08
N CYS A 358 23.08 7.68 0.60
CA CYS A 358 22.10 8.64 1.12
C CYS A 358 22.66 9.52 2.25
N ALA A 359 23.60 8.99 3.04
CA ALA A 359 24.30 9.72 4.09
C ALA A 359 25.55 10.49 3.60
N THR A 360 25.92 10.39 2.33
CA THR A 360 27.10 11.06 1.77
C THR A 360 26.71 12.44 1.24
N ALA A 361 27.40 13.48 1.73
CA ALA A 361 27.22 14.86 1.25
C ALA A 361 27.47 14.96 -0.27
N GLY A 362 26.63 15.75 -0.95
CA GLY A 362 26.64 15.88 -2.41
C GLY A 362 25.79 14.85 -3.16
N PHE A 363 25.40 13.74 -2.51
CA PHE A 363 24.60 12.72 -3.19
C PHE A 363 23.20 13.24 -3.52
N LEU A 364 22.52 13.90 -2.58
CA LEU A 364 21.17 14.43 -2.77
C LEU A 364 21.09 15.38 -3.99
N GLU A 365 22.10 16.23 -4.15
CA GLU A 365 22.23 17.20 -5.23
C GLU A 365 22.54 16.54 -6.57
N SER A 366 23.17 15.36 -6.54
CA SER A 366 23.53 14.58 -7.73
C SER A 366 22.42 13.68 -8.27
N ILE A 367 21.25 13.61 -7.61
CA ILE A 367 20.15 12.74 -8.06
C ILE A 367 19.43 13.39 -9.27
N PRO A 368 19.27 12.67 -10.40
CA PRO A 368 18.55 13.15 -11.58
C PRO A 368 17.04 13.25 -11.34
N GLU A 369 16.30 13.91 -12.23
CA GLU A 369 14.84 14.05 -12.15
C GLU A 369 14.13 12.69 -12.15
N ILE A 370 14.62 11.75 -12.96
CA ILE A 370 14.08 10.38 -12.97
C ILE A 370 14.45 9.56 -11.71
N GLY A 371 15.38 10.06 -10.88
CA GLY A 371 15.93 9.38 -9.70
C GLY A 371 17.13 8.49 -10.01
N SER A 372 18.02 8.28 -9.03
CA SER A 372 19.21 7.41 -9.11
C SER A 372 18.88 5.98 -8.73
N ASN A 373 19.64 5.00 -9.23
CA ASN A 373 19.53 3.61 -8.82
C ASN A 373 20.92 2.97 -8.71
N LEU A 374 21.20 2.39 -7.55
CA LEU A 374 22.38 1.56 -7.33
C LEU A 374 22.01 0.11 -7.67
N VAL A 375 22.79 -0.53 -8.52
CA VAL A 375 22.54 -1.92 -8.90
C VAL A 375 23.71 -2.84 -8.57
N PHE A 376 23.42 -4.13 -8.36
CA PHE A 376 24.42 -5.18 -8.22
C PHE A 376 23.96 -6.49 -8.86
N ALA A 377 24.68 -6.94 -9.89
CA ALA A 377 24.37 -8.13 -10.66
C ALA A 377 24.94 -9.40 -10.01
N LYS A 378 24.17 -10.49 -10.04
CA LYS A 378 24.72 -11.84 -9.84
C LYS A 378 25.85 -12.12 -10.84
N PRO A 379 26.84 -12.96 -10.49
CA PRO A 379 27.88 -13.36 -11.43
C PRO A 379 27.26 -13.96 -12.70
N GLY A 380 27.56 -13.38 -13.87
CA GLY A 380 27.05 -13.85 -15.16
C GLY A 380 25.56 -13.56 -15.42
N ALA A 381 24.95 -12.62 -14.69
CA ALA A 381 23.56 -12.22 -14.89
C ALA A 381 23.25 -11.93 -16.37
N LYS A 382 22.14 -12.50 -16.87
CA LYS A 382 21.68 -12.35 -18.26
C LYS A 382 20.39 -11.55 -18.37
N SER A 383 19.72 -11.33 -17.25
CA SER A 383 18.44 -10.64 -17.20
C SER A 383 18.37 -9.66 -16.02
N PRO A 384 17.56 -8.58 -16.12
CA PRO A 384 17.35 -7.65 -15.01
C PRO A 384 16.85 -8.32 -13.72
N LYS A 385 16.14 -9.46 -13.82
CA LYS A 385 15.67 -10.25 -12.68
C LYS A 385 16.81 -10.84 -11.83
N GLU A 386 18.04 -10.86 -12.35
CA GLU A 386 19.23 -11.33 -11.65
C GLU A 386 20.10 -10.19 -11.12
N VAL A 387 19.58 -8.96 -11.16
CA VAL A 387 20.24 -7.74 -10.72
C VAL A 387 19.47 -7.15 -9.54
N ALA A 388 20.14 -7.04 -8.39
CA ALA A 388 19.65 -6.33 -7.23
C ALA A 388 19.67 -4.82 -7.48
N ALA A 389 18.63 -4.10 -7.08
CA ALA A 389 18.53 -2.65 -7.24
C ALA A 389 17.59 -2.05 -6.20
N ILE A 390 17.58 -0.72 -6.05
CA ILE A 390 16.66 -0.03 -5.15
C ILE A 390 15.29 0.13 -5.82
N GLU A 391 14.24 -0.40 -5.18
CA GLU A 391 12.86 -0.26 -5.63
C GLU A 391 12.40 1.21 -5.63
N GLY A 392 11.70 1.63 -6.69
CA GLY A 392 11.21 3.00 -6.85
C GLY A 392 12.27 4.07 -7.17
N ARG A 393 13.56 3.68 -7.24
CA ARG A 393 14.74 4.57 -7.33
C ARG A 393 14.94 5.43 -6.07
N MET A 394 16.17 5.92 -5.89
CA MET A 394 16.51 6.96 -4.94
C MET A 394 16.12 8.33 -5.53
N ARG A 395 15.24 9.06 -4.85
CA ARG A 395 14.68 10.34 -5.32
C ARG A 395 14.95 11.46 -4.32
N ARG A 396 14.99 12.69 -4.82
CA ARG A 396 15.10 13.90 -3.99
C ARG A 396 13.81 14.11 -3.22
N GLY A 397 13.90 14.11 -1.89
CA GLY A 397 12.86 14.59 -0.99
C GLY A 397 13.27 15.92 -0.35
N ILE A 398 12.42 16.45 0.54
CA ILE A 398 12.73 17.66 1.30
C ILE A 398 13.88 17.34 2.26
N ASN A 399 15.09 17.82 1.96
CA ASN A 399 16.33 17.65 2.73
C ASN A 399 16.79 16.20 2.98
N ARG A 400 16.27 15.23 2.21
CA ARG A 400 16.65 13.81 2.35
C ARG A 400 16.43 13.06 1.05
N VAL A 401 17.06 11.89 0.93
CA VAL A 401 16.79 10.95 -0.16
C VAL A 401 15.62 10.04 0.22
N LEU A 402 14.65 9.88 -0.67
CA LEU A 402 13.56 8.92 -0.55
C LEU A 402 13.93 7.65 -1.34
N ARG A 403 13.73 6.46 -0.76
CA ARG A 403 14.02 5.18 -1.43
C ARG A 403 13.18 4.03 -0.90
N GLY A 404 12.93 3.02 -1.74
CA GLY A 404 12.44 1.71 -1.33
C GLY A 404 13.57 0.79 -0.84
N ALA A 405 13.24 -0.49 -0.64
CA ALA A 405 14.20 -1.53 -0.27
C ALA A 405 14.95 -2.07 -1.51
N ALA A 406 16.09 -2.73 -1.29
CA ALA A 406 16.77 -3.51 -2.31
C ALA A 406 15.92 -4.73 -2.74
N ALA A 407 15.73 -4.90 -4.04
CA ALA A 407 15.02 -6.04 -4.63
C ALA A 407 15.62 -6.43 -5.99
N TYR A 408 15.48 -7.70 -6.36
CA TYR A 408 15.86 -8.18 -7.69
C TYR A 408 14.89 -7.71 -8.77
N GLY A 409 15.40 -7.30 -9.92
CA GLY A 409 14.57 -6.83 -11.03
C GLY A 409 13.97 -5.44 -10.84
N ALA A 410 14.33 -4.73 -9.77
CA ALA A 410 13.83 -3.39 -9.47
C ALA A 410 14.38 -2.28 -10.39
N SER A 411 15.36 -2.59 -11.25
CA SER A 411 15.90 -1.66 -12.25
C SER A 411 16.04 -2.35 -13.59
N HIS A 412 15.49 -1.76 -14.65
CA HIS A 412 15.72 -2.19 -16.03
C HIS A 412 16.84 -1.38 -16.71
N HIS A 413 16.90 -0.08 -16.44
CA HIS A 413 17.78 0.87 -17.12
C HIS A 413 19.26 0.64 -16.75
N VAL A 414 19.59 0.74 -15.46
CA VAL A 414 20.95 0.57 -14.96
C VAL A 414 21.37 -0.91 -14.99
N ALA A 415 20.41 -1.84 -14.82
CA ALA A 415 20.67 -3.27 -14.99
C ALA A 415 21.17 -3.60 -16.42
N GLY A 416 20.61 -2.94 -17.45
CA GLY A 416 21.07 -3.11 -18.82
C GLY A 416 22.55 -2.77 -19.01
N VAL A 417 23.06 -1.75 -18.31
CA VAL A 417 24.48 -1.36 -18.32
C VAL A 417 25.36 -2.48 -17.74
N VAL A 418 25.07 -2.92 -16.52
CA VAL A 418 25.91 -3.95 -15.85
C VAL A 418 25.82 -5.32 -16.52
N ILE A 419 24.67 -5.68 -17.11
CA ILE A 419 24.53 -6.93 -17.87
C ILE A 419 25.40 -6.88 -19.13
N ALA A 420 25.38 -5.76 -19.86
CA ALA A 420 26.18 -5.58 -21.08
C ALA A 420 27.68 -5.62 -20.79
N LEU A 421 28.09 -5.13 -19.62
CA LEU A 421 29.49 -5.07 -19.19
C LEU A 421 29.93 -6.24 -18.30
N SER A 422 29.07 -7.24 -18.11
CA SER A 422 29.32 -8.37 -17.20
C SER A 422 30.57 -9.17 -17.56
N LYS A 423 30.87 -9.31 -18.85
CA LYS A 423 32.07 -10.02 -19.35
C LYS A 423 33.36 -9.27 -19.05
N GLN A 424 33.28 -7.98 -18.79
CA GLN A 424 34.39 -7.10 -18.49
C GLN A 424 34.60 -6.89 -16.98
N GLY A 425 33.91 -7.67 -16.14
CA GLY A 425 34.06 -7.66 -14.68
C GLY A 425 33.21 -6.61 -13.96
N VAL A 426 32.43 -5.79 -14.69
CA VAL A 426 31.48 -4.86 -14.10
C VAL A 426 30.30 -5.64 -13.55
N ARG A 427 29.96 -5.40 -12.29
CA ARG A 427 28.77 -5.99 -11.66
C ARG A 427 27.90 -4.96 -10.95
N SER A 428 28.42 -3.77 -10.67
CA SER A 428 27.68 -2.70 -10.03
C SER A 428 27.77 -1.40 -10.81
N ALA A 429 26.70 -0.62 -10.75
CA ALA A 429 26.66 0.71 -11.31
C ALA A 429 25.71 1.61 -10.51
N LEU A 430 25.96 2.90 -10.55
CA LEU A 430 25.08 3.97 -10.06
C LEU A 430 24.91 5.02 -11.15
N ASP A 431 23.67 5.39 -11.45
CA ASP A 431 23.38 6.56 -12.28
C ASP A 431 23.17 7.82 -11.43
N VAL A 432 23.80 8.91 -11.82
CA VAL A 432 23.66 10.26 -11.23
C VAL A 432 23.45 11.29 -12.34
N ALA A 433 22.91 12.45 -11.98
CA ALA A 433 22.72 13.57 -12.88
C ALA A 433 24.06 14.00 -13.49
N TYR A 434 24.03 14.32 -14.79
CA TYR A 434 25.19 14.94 -15.42
C TYR A 434 25.47 16.32 -14.82
N SER A 435 26.70 16.52 -14.37
CA SER A 435 27.22 17.82 -13.92
C SER A 435 28.66 17.95 -14.41
N PRO A 436 29.02 19.06 -15.10
CA PRO A 436 30.41 19.34 -15.46
C PRO A 436 31.34 19.34 -14.24
N GLN A 437 30.88 19.91 -13.12
CA GLN A 437 31.65 19.96 -11.87
C GLN A 437 31.92 18.57 -11.30
N LEU A 438 30.92 17.68 -11.35
CA LEU A 438 31.06 16.31 -10.89
C LEU A 438 31.94 15.49 -11.84
N LEU A 439 31.83 15.71 -13.16
CA LEU A 439 32.70 15.08 -14.16
C LEU A 439 34.17 15.48 -13.97
N ASP A 440 34.45 16.76 -13.79
CA ASP A 440 35.79 17.27 -13.49
C ASP A 440 36.33 16.70 -12.17
N ALA A 441 35.47 16.48 -11.19
CA ALA A 441 35.84 15.85 -9.92
C ALA A 441 36.19 14.36 -10.08
N PHE A 442 35.53 13.62 -10.97
CA PHE A 442 35.94 12.25 -11.31
C PHE A 442 37.34 12.23 -11.94
N VAL A 443 37.59 13.11 -12.91
CA VAL A 443 38.91 13.21 -13.58
C VAL A 443 40.00 13.60 -12.58
N ARG A 444 39.78 14.62 -11.74
CA ARG A 444 40.73 15.03 -10.69
C ARG A 444 40.98 13.95 -9.63
N SER A 445 40.06 12.99 -9.52
CA SER A 445 40.21 11.81 -8.65
C SER A 445 40.89 10.62 -9.35
N ASN A 446 41.57 10.86 -10.48
CA ASN A 446 42.26 9.86 -11.32
C ASN A 446 41.34 8.73 -11.81
N MET A 447 40.06 9.03 -12.09
CA MET A 447 39.14 8.07 -12.68
C MET A 447 39.08 8.22 -14.19
N SER A 448 39.01 7.09 -14.88
CA SER A 448 38.83 7.05 -16.33
C SER A 448 37.38 7.41 -16.69
N VAL A 449 37.21 8.31 -17.66
CA VAL A 449 35.89 8.81 -18.09
C VAL A 449 35.71 8.56 -19.59
N ALA A 450 34.54 8.08 -19.99
CA ALA A 450 34.20 7.86 -21.39
C ALA A 450 32.90 8.61 -21.74
N GLU A 451 32.95 9.40 -22.82
CA GLU A 451 31.78 10.09 -23.37
C GLU A 451 31.12 9.24 -24.46
N VAL A 452 29.80 9.10 -24.36
CA VAL A 452 28.96 8.56 -25.44
C VAL A 452 27.84 9.55 -25.69
N SER A 453 27.67 9.97 -26.94
CA SER A 453 26.61 10.90 -27.35
C SER A 453 25.45 10.13 -27.96
N ARG A 454 24.36 9.94 -27.21
CA ARG A 454 23.16 9.27 -27.74
C ARG A 454 22.50 10.05 -28.89
N SER A 455 22.59 11.38 -28.89
CA SER A 455 22.01 12.22 -29.95
C SER A 455 22.74 12.09 -31.28
N GLU A 456 24.04 11.77 -31.26
CA GLU A 456 24.88 11.73 -32.47
C GLU A 456 25.21 10.30 -32.91
N GLU A 457 25.30 9.35 -31.97
CA GLU A 457 25.89 8.04 -32.22
C GLU A 457 24.87 6.89 -32.15
N GLU A 458 23.73 7.08 -31.46
CA GLU A 458 22.75 6.00 -31.25
C GLU A 458 22.01 5.66 -32.55
N PRO A 459 22.12 4.43 -33.08
CA PRO A 459 21.38 4.04 -34.27
C PRO A 459 19.88 4.08 -34.02
N GLU A 460 19.11 4.49 -35.03
CA GLU A 460 17.65 4.58 -34.93
C GLU A 460 17.01 3.25 -34.53
N SER A 461 17.55 2.13 -35.03
CA SER A 461 17.10 0.77 -34.67
C SER A 461 17.27 0.43 -33.18
N VAL A 462 18.27 1.03 -32.51
CA VAL A 462 18.49 0.90 -31.06
C VAL A 462 17.56 1.84 -30.31
N ALA A 463 17.42 3.09 -30.78
CA ALA A 463 16.57 4.10 -30.16
C ALA A 463 15.08 3.70 -30.16
N SER A 464 14.62 2.98 -31.18
CA SER A 464 13.24 2.48 -31.29
C SER A 464 12.99 1.17 -30.53
N ALA A 465 14.04 0.46 -30.13
CA ALA A 465 13.92 -0.83 -29.46
C ALA A 465 13.89 -0.66 -27.94
N GLU A 466 12.81 -1.12 -27.30
CA GLU A 466 12.63 -1.01 -25.86
C GLU A 466 13.77 -1.73 -25.11
N GLY A 467 14.43 -1.00 -24.20
CA GLY A 467 15.53 -1.52 -23.38
C GLY A 467 16.89 -1.65 -24.08
N ALA A 468 17.02 -1.29 -25.37
CA ALA A 468 18.27 -1.47 -26.12
C ALA A 468 19.31 -0.34 -25.92
N SER A 469 18.85 0.88 -25.58
CA SER A 469 19.73 2.06 -25.48
C SER A 469 20.85 1.92 -24.45
N MET A 470 20.56 1.37 -23.26
CA MET A 470 21.55 1.29 -22.18
C MET A 470 22.63 0.24 -22.41
N PRO A 471 22.31 -1.00 -22.81
CA PRO A 471 23.31 -1.95 -23.26
C PRO A 471 24.20 -1.40 -24.38
N TRP A 472 23.60 -0.72 -25.36
CA TRP A 472 24.35 -0.11 -26.45
C TRP A 472 25.30 0.99 -25.96
N LEU A 473 24.82 1.92 -25.12
CA LEU A 473 25.64 3.01 -24.56
C LEU A 473 26.85 2.45 -23.81
N ALA A 474 26.64 1.42 -23.00
CA ALA A 474 27.70 0.77 -22.24
C ALA A 474 28.76 0.14 -23.15
N LEU A 475 28.34 -0.60 -24.18
CA LEU A 475 29.26 -1.24 -25.13
C LEU A 475 30.00 -0.23 -26.01
N GLN A 476 29.36 0.88 -26.39
CA GLN A 476 30.02 1.94 -27.14
C GLN A 476 31.07 2.67 -26.33
N ALA A 477 30.81 2.92 -25.03
CA ALA A 477 31.80 3.50 -24.15
C ALA A 477 33.08 2.64 -24.10
N VAL A 478 32.92 1.31 -23.98
CA VAL A 478 34.04 0.36 -24.02
C VAL A 478 34.78 0.42 -25.35
N LYS A 479 34.05 0.43 -26.46
CA LYS A 479 34.64 0.50 -27.81
C LYS A 479 35.46 1.78 -28.01
N LYS A 480 34.94 2.94 -27.57
CA LYS A 480 35.61 4.23 -27.72
C LYS A 480 36.80 4.39 -26.80
N HIS A 481 36.69 3.92 -25.56
CA HIS A 481 37.75 4.07 -24.57
C HIS A 481 38.86 3.02 -24.72
N GLY A 482 38.60 1.89 -25.40
CA GLY A 482 39.53 0.77 -25.52
C GLY A 482 39.51 -0.18 -24.32
N GLY A 483 38.51 -0.05 -23.45
CA GLY A 483 38.36 -0.81 -22.19
C GLY A 483 37.20 -0.25 -21.36
N VAL A 484 36.91 -0.88 -20.22
CA VAL A 484 35.90 -0.35 -19.28
C VAL A 484 36.48 0.87 -18.58
N SER A 485 35.77 2.00 -18.66
CA SER A 485 36.07 3.19 -17.86
C SER A 485 35.41 3.09 -16.47
N ASP A 486 35.91 3.84 -15.51
CA ASP A 486 35.28 4.00 -14.20
C ASP A 486 33.94 4.72 -14.31
N VAL A 487 33.83 5.63 -15.27
CA VAL A 487 32.69 6.50 -15.48
C VAL A 487 32.33 6.54 -16.96
N ILE A 488 31.04 6.39 -17.26
CA ILE A 488 30.47 6.65 -18.59
C ILE A 488 29.52 7.84 -18.44
N TYR A 489 29.53 8.78 -19.37
CA TYR A 489 28.55 9.86 -19.33
C TYR A 489 27.98 10.18 -20.70
N ASP A 490 26.77 10.71 -20.68
CA ASP A 490 26.02 11.20 -21.83
C ASP A 490 25.37 12.55 -21.48
N LYS A 491 25.42 13.50 -22.42
CA LYS A 491 24.93 14.87 -22.25
C LYS A 491 23.41 15.02 -22.50
N GLY A 492 22.70 13.90 -22.70
CA GLY A 492 21.27 13.87 -22.96
C GLY A 492 20.94 13.98 -24.45
N ALA A 493 19.66 13.74 -24.74
CA ALA A 493 19.06 13.96 -26.06
C ALA A 493 17.60 14.39 -25.87
N PHE A 494 16.89 14.72 -26.95
CA PHE A 494 15.46 15.03 -26.84
C PHE A 494 14.69 13.88 -26.16
N GLY A 495 14.06 14.17 -25.01
CA GLY A 495 13.35 13.19 -24.19
C GLY A 495 14.25 12.22 -23.39
N LYS A 496 15.58 12.37 -23.43
CA LYS A 496 16.54 11.55 -22.67
C LYS A 496 17.36 12.45 -21.74
N GLU A 497 17.17 12.30 -20.44
CA GLU A 497 17.93 13.06 -19.43
C GLU A 497 19.44 12.76 -19.53
N ALA A 498 20.27 13.77 -19.33
CA ALA A 498 21.72 13.65 -19.27
C ALA A 498 22.15 12.89 -18.01
N THR A 499 23.11 11.99 -18.13
CA THR A 499 23.40 11.02 -17.05
C THR A 499 24.86 10.64 -17.01
N ILE A 500 25.36 10.40 -15.80
CA ILE A 500 26.65 9.78 -15.51
C ILE A 500 26.41 8.41 -14.89
N PHE A 501 27.07 7.37 -15.39
CA PHE A 501 27.13 6.04 -14.79
C PHE A 501 28.50 5.83 -14.16
N VAL A 502 28.52 5.54 -12.86
CA VAL A 502 29.73 5.15 -12.14
C VAL A 502 29.75 3.64 -12.00
N LEU A 503 30.79 3.00 -12.54
CA LEU A 503 30.90 1.55 -12.66
C LEU A 503 31.83 0.95 -11.61
N GLY A 504 31.58 -0.30 -11.22
CA GLY A 504 32.45 -1.04 -10.31
C GLY A 504 32.19 -2.55 -10.33
N ALA A 505 33.11 -3.30 -9.71
CA ALA A 505 32.94 -4.74 -9.48
C ALA A 505 32.01 -5.03 -8.29
N SER A 506 31.81 -4.07 -7.39
CA SER A 506 30.86 -4.15 -6.26
C SER A 506 30.24 -2.79 -5.91
N PRO A 507 29.10 -2.78 -5.21
CA PRO A 507 28.51 -1.56 -4.64
C PRO A 507 29.50 -0.74 -3.80
N GLY A 508 30.31 -1.41 -2.98
CA GLY A 508 31.34 -0.74 -2.16
C GLY A 508 32.36 0.05 -2.99
N GLU A 509 32.76 -0.47 -4.16
CA GLU A 509 33.67 0.23 -5.07
C GLU A 509 33.02 1.48 -5.67
N VAL A 510 31.75 1.37 -6.09
CA VAL A 510 30.96 2.49 -6.62
C VAL A 510 30.83 3.60 -5.57
N LEU A 511 30.51 3.25 -4.32
CA LEU A 511 30.46 4.21 -3.21
C LEU A 511 31.81 4.87 -2.94
N ALA A 512 32.90 4.11 -2.99
CA ALA A 512 34.24 4.66 -2.81
C ALA A 512 34.59 5.67 -3.90
N LYS A 513 34.21 5.39 -5.16
CA LYS A 513 34.35 6.32 -6.29
C LYS A 513 33.54 7.58 -6.07
N MET A 514 32.25 7.47 -5.74
CA MET A 514 31.39 8.62 -5.46
C MET A 514 31.93 9.50 -4.33
N ARG A 515 32.34 8.90 -3.20
CA ARG A 515 32.90 9.64 -2.07
C ARG A 515 34.19 10.40 -2.41
N ARG A 516 35.05 9.84 -3.28
CA ARG A 516 36.25 10.55 -3.77
C ARG A 516 35.85 11.74 -4.64
N ALA A 517 34.92 11.53 -5.58
CA ALA A 517 34.45 12.59 -6.47
C ALA A 517 33.76 13.72 -5.70
N PHE A 518 32.87 13.41 -4.75
CA PHE A 518 32.21 14.44 -3.95
C PHE A 518 33.17 15.27 -3.11
N ARG A 519 34.17 14.64 -2.48
CA ARG A 519 35.24 15.38 -1.78
C ARG A 519 36.03 16.29 -2.73
N ALA A 520 36.34 15.82 -3.94
CA ALA A 520 37.03 16.63 -4.94
C ALA A 520 36.16 17.78 -5.50
N ALA A 521 34.83 17.61 -5.50
CA ALA A 521 33.87 18.64 -5.87
C ALA A 521 33.57 19.66 -4.75
N GLY A 522 33.99 19.39 -3.52
CA GLY A 522 33.86 20.31 -2.38
C GLY A 522 32.54 20.21 -1.62
N TYR A 523 31.89 19.04 -1.66
CA TYR A 523 30.69 18.74 -0.86
C TYR A 523 31.02 18.33 0.59
#